data_AF-A0A5J4DRL7-F1
#
_entry.id   AF-A0A5J4DRL7-F1
#
_cell.length_a   1.000
_cell.length_b   1.000
_cell.length_c   1.000
_cell.angle_alpha   90.00
_cell.angle_beta   90.00
_cell.angle_gamma   90.00
#
_symmetry.space_group_name_H-M   'P 1'
#
loop_
_entity.id
_entity.type
_entity.pdbx_description
1 polymer ?
#
loop_
_entity_poly.entity_id
_entity_poly.type
_entity_poly.pdbx_seq_one_letter_code
_entity_poly.pdbx_strand_id
1 'polypeptide(L)' 'MIKKLDLKVNEKGEITSPTYPEIVSKINELIEKRNFEEELR' A
#
# COMPACT_ATOMS: atom_id res chain seq x y z
N MET A 1 7.92 7.31 5.17
CA MET A 1 8.46 6.71 3.92
C MET A 1 7.37 5.87 3.30
N ILE A 2 6.99 6.13 2.04
CA ILE A 2 5.98 5.34 1.33
C ILE A 2 6.61 3.97 1.03
N LYS A 3 6.30 2.92 1.81
CA LYS A 3 6.73 1.56 1.48
C LYS A 3 6.10 1.12 0.16
N LYS A 4 6.89 0.68 -0.81
CA LYS A 4 6.36 0.09 -2.04
C LYS A 4 5.82 -1.30 -1.70
N LEU A 5 4.66 -1.65 -2.26
CA LEU A 5 4.14 -3.01 -2.18
C LEU A 5 4.84 -3.84 -3.24
N ASP A 6 5.46 -4.94 -2.83
CA ASP A 6 6.11 -5.87 -3.74
C ASP A 6 5.10 -6.92 -4.22
N LEU A 7 4.94 -7.03 -5.53
CA LEU A 7 4.16 -8.08 -6.14
C LEU A 7 4.99 -9.36 -6.21
N LYS A 8 4.51 -10.42 -5.57
CA LYS A 8 5.12 -11.75 -5.66
C LYS A 8 4.08 -12.75 -6.10
N VAL A 9 4.49 -13.64 -6.99
CA VAL A 9 3.66 -14.69 -7.57
C VAL A 9 4.35 -16.01 -7.34
N ASN A 10 3.61 -17.03 -6.89
CA ASN A 10 4.15 -18.38 -6.72
C ASN A 10 4.22 -19.15 -8.05
N GLU A 11 4.75 -20.37 -8.00
CA GLU A 11 4.87 -21.25 -9.17
C GLU A 11 3.54 -21.61 -9.85
N LYS A 12 2.42 -21.44 -9.14
CA LYS A 12 1.06 -21.68 -9.65
C LYS A 12 0.41 -20.43 -10.27
N GLY A 13 1.10 -19.29 -10.25
CA GLY A 13 0.54 -18.02 -10.74
C GLY A 13 -0.30 -17.26 -9.71
N GLU A 14 -0.32 -17.69 -8.44
CA GLU A 14 -1.10 -17.01 -7.39
C GLU A 14 -0.31 -15.88 -6.75
N ILE A 15 -0.99 -14.76 -6.48
CA ILE A 15 -0.42 -13.63 -5.76
C ILE A 15 -0.20 -14.03 -4.30
N THR A 16 1.07 -14.00 -3.85
CA THR A 16 1.47 -14.30 -2.47
C THR A 16 1.88 -13.06 -1.69
N SER A 17 2.13 -11.96 -2.39
CA SER A 17 2.32 -10.63 -1.81
C SER A 17 1.91 -9.57 -2.84
N PRO A 18 1.39 -8.41 -2.43
CA PRO A 18 1.15 -8.02 -1.03
C PRO A 18 -0.05 -8.76 -0.42
N THR A 19 -0.04 -8.88 0.91
CA THR A 19 -1.17 -9.37 1.69
C THR A 19 -2.23 -8.28 1.85
N TYR A 20 -3.46 -8.67 2.20
CA TYR A 20 -4.54 -7.71 2.45
C TYR A 20 -4.18 -6.65 3.52
N PRO A 21 -3.61 -7.01 4.68
CA PRO A 21 -3.15 -6.02 5.66
C PRO A 21 -2.12 -5.01 5.11
N GLU A 22 -1.19 -5.46 4.26
CA GLU A 22 -0.19 -4.57 3.64
C GLU A 22 -0.85 -3.59 2.67
N ILE A 23 -1.84 -4.05 1.89
CA ILE A 23 -2.63 -3.19 1.00
C ILE A 23 -3.39 -2.13 1.82
N VAL A 24 -4.10 -2.55 2.88
CA VAL A 24 -4.88 -1.63 3.73
C VAL A 24 -3.97 -0.61 4.41
N SER A 25 -2.88 -1.07 5.00
CA SER A 25 -1.88 -0.18 5.61
C SER A 25 -1.37 0.84 4.59
N LYS A 26 -1.17 0.42 3.33
CA LYS A 26 -0.70 1.32 2.29
C LYS A 26 -1.72 2.39 1.91
N ILE A 27 -2.99 2.01 1.83
CA ILE A 27 -4.09 2.93 1.55
C ILE A 27 -4.20 3.99 2.65
N ASN A 28 -4.10 3.58 3.92
CA ASN A 28 -4.14 4.50 5.05
C ASN A 28 -3.01 5.53 4.99
N GLU A 29 -1.76 5.10 4.72
CA GLU A 29 -0.63 6.04 4.53
C GLU A 29 -0.89 7.08 3.44
N LEU A 30 -1.53 6.68 2.33
CA LEU A 30 -1.84 7.59 1.22
C LEU A 30 -2.94 8.59 1.59
N ILE A 31 -3.96 8.15 2.33
CA ILE A 31 -5.03 9.01 2.83
C ILE A 31 -4.46 10.04 3.80
N GLU A 32 -3.65 9.61 4.77
CA GLU A 32 -3.00 10.51 5.73
C GLU A 32 -2.15 11.57 5.01
N LYS A 33 -1.35 11.16 4.03
CA LYS A 33 -0.54 12.09 3.24
C LYS A 33 -1.40 13.09 2.48
N ARG A 34 -2.48 12.64 1.84
CA ARG A 34 -3.41 13.51 1.12
C ARG A 34 -4.05 14.53 2.06
N ASN A 35 -4.52 14.10 3.22
CA ASN A 35 -5.17 14.98 4.19
C ASN A 35 -4.19 16.05 4.70
N PHE A 36 -2.95 15.67 4.99
CA PHE A 36 -1.90 16.62 5.36
C PHE A 36 -1.61 17.65 4.25
N GLU A 37 -1.59 17.22 2.98
CA GLU A 37 -1.43 18.13 1.84
C GLU A 37 -2.64 19.07 1.65
N GLU A 38 -3.85 18.63 2.00
CA GLU A 38 -5.05 19.47 1.99
C GLU A 38 -5.05 20.50 3.13
N GLU A 39 -4.57 20.15 4.33
CA GLU A 39 -4.43 21.08 5.47
C GLU A 39 -3.40 22.20 5.22
N LEU A 40 -2.42 21.97 4.34
CA LEU A 40 -1.39 22.94 3.97
C LEU A 40 -1.84 23.92 2.86
N ARG A 41 -3.01 23.73 2.25
CA ARG A 41 -3.56 24.58 1.18
C ARG A 41 -4.52 25.64 1.73
#